data_AF-A0A1Q9GSS7-F1
#
_entry.id   AF-A0A1Q9GSS7-F1
#
_cell.length_a   1.000
_cell.length_b   1.000
_cell.length_c   1.000
_cell.angle_alpha   90.00
_cell.angle_beta   90.00
_cell.angle_gamma   90.00
#
_symmetry.space_group_name_H-M   'P 1'
#
loop_
_entity.id
_entity.type
_entity.pdbx_description
1 polymer ?
#
loop_
_entity_poly.entity_id
_entity_poly.type
_entity_poly.pdbx_seq_one_letter_code
_entity_poly.pdbx_strand_id
1 'polypeptide(L)'
;MLFTIPVVADNGNTISPKNEPRIVGGKPANAAEWGFYTQIVSRYSNRSYCGASYLGDGYVLTAAHCVDGDAPNQIAVKVGGMKYNGTDGQRVNVSNIYIHPNFNSRNLDNDIAVLKLDRIPVGAQMVEIAQGSLTQYAGVGDWLTVAGLGRTQEGGSSPSVLMEVDVPLVSDATCRTAGGSYTNVGAVSFCAGLPQGGKDSCQGDSGGPIVVNRSGTITQLGVVSWGIGCARPGKYGVYSDIAALRSWVDSVIASPSGSISVGYTKQQTLAGFKVGEIKTHTFELTNTGTTGFTVTNIELGYGGVALRPVISRDTCSATTLNASQACSVAIEFGASAAGAATVALNFSTDKATTVYTANISAVATDSGNSGTCDGSWDPVKVYNKGDKVKWAGKVWQAQWWTQGDNPSDSGPWGVWQEVGLSNCGAK
;
A
#
# COMPACT_ATOMS: atom_id res chain seq x y z
N MET A 1 -51.70 54.92 56.25
CA MET A 1 -50.48 54.12 56.51
C MET A 1 -49.95 53.63 55.17
N LEU A 2 -49.06 54.42 54.56
CA LEU A 2 -48.17 53.97 53.50
C LEU A 2 -46.93 53.41 54.18
N PHE A 3 -46.52 52.20 53.83
CA PHE A 3 -45.20 51.67 54.21
C PHE A 3 -44.32 51.64 52.97
N THR A 4 -43.39 52.58 52.92
CA THR A 4 -42.19 52.59 52.09
C THR A 4 -41.20 51.54 52.61
N ILE A 5 -40.72 50.66 51.74
CA ILE A 5 -39.60 49.74 52.00
C ILE A 5 -38.40 50.22 51.16
N PRO A 6 -37.19 50.29 51.74
CA PRO A 6 -36.08 51.06 51.19
C PRO A 6 -35.30 50.32 50.11
N VAL A 7 -34.75 51.10 49.18
CA VAL A 7 -33.73 50.70 48.21
C VAL A 7 -32.44 50.41 48.96
N VAL A 8 -31.96 49.17 48.90
CA VAL A 8 -30.58 48.81 49.26
C VAL A 8 -29.83 48.58 47.97
N ALA A 9 -28.86 49.45 47.70
CA ALA A 9 -27.83 49.21 46.70
C ALA A 9 -26.89 48.13 47.23
N ASP A 10 -26.75 47.03 46.50
CA ASP A 10 -25.61 46.12 46.68
C ASP A 10 -24.76 46.10 45.41
N ASN A 11 -23.47 46.10 45.67
CA ASN A 11 -22.39 46.40 44.75
C ASN A 11 -22.11 45.23 43.81
N GLY A 12 -21.76 45.58 42.58
CA GLY A 12 -21.09 44.78 41.56
C GLY A 12 -20.90 43.28 41.82
N ASN A 13 -21.65 42.48 41.08
CA ASN A 13 -21.14 41.18 40.64
C ASN A 13 -21.32 41.07 39.13
N THR A 14 -20.33 41.59 38.40
CA THR A 14 -20.15 41.32 36.99
C THR A 14 -19.97 39.82 36.81
N ILE A 15 -21.01 39.14 36.36
CA ILE A 15 -20.88 37.79 35.82
C ILE A 15 -20.04 37.94 34.56
N SER A 16 -18.74 37.72 34.70
CA SER A 16 -17.82 37.62 33.57
C SER A 16 -18.32 36.50 32.67
N PRO A 17 -18.68 36.77 31.39
CA PRO A 17 -18.79 35.67 30.45
C PRO A 17 -17.39 35.09 30.30
N LYS A 18 -17.21 33.86 30.82
CA LYS A 18 -16.02 33.05 30.59
C LYS A 18 -15.66 33.14 29.10
N ASN A 19 -14.44 33.60 28.84
CA ASN A 19 -13.82 33.61 27.53
C ASN A 19 -13.92 32.20 26.91
N GLU A 20 -14.87 32.00 26.02
CA GLU A 20 -14.93 30.81 25.19
C GLU A 20 -14.12 31.08 23.92
N PRO A 21 -13.01 30.34 23.69
CA PRO A 21 -12.30 30.38 22.41
C PRO A 21 -13.25 29.83 21.33
N ARG A 22 -13.22 30.37 20.10
CA ARG A 22 -14.29 30.20 19.10
C ARG A 22 -13.80 29.63 17.74
N ILE A 23 -14.63 28.91 17.00
CA ILE A 23 -14.85 29.16 15.56
C ILE A 23 -15.94 30.25 15.55
N VAL A 24 -16.16 31.08 14.53
CA VAL A 24 -17.16 32.16 14.70
C VAL A 24 -18.51 31.54 15.11
N GLY A 25 -19.01 31.83 16.31
CA GLY A 25 -20.23 31.23 16.87
C GLY A 25 -20.18 29.71 17.21
N GLY A 26 -19.00 29.09 17.29
CA GLY A 26 -18.77 27.68 17.63
C GLY A 26 -18.48 27.41 19.11
N LYS A 27 -18.32 26.12 19.47
CA LYS A 27 -18.08 25.61 20.83
C LYS A 27 -16.92 24.59 20.83
N PRO A 28 -16.27 24.30 21.97
CA PRO A 28 -15.20 23.30 22.01
C PRO A 28 -15.68 21.93 21.50
N ALA A 29 -14.86 21.28 20.67
CA ALA A 29 -15.19 20.01 20.05
C ALA A 29 -15.10 18.84 21.04
N ASN A 30 -15.97 17.85 20.88
CA ASN A 30 -15.93 16.63 21.69
C ASN A 30 -14.82 15.69 21.20
N ALA A 31 -13.83 15.41 22.05
CA ALA A 31 -12.70 14.55 21.70
C ALA A 31 -13.11 13.13 21.28
N ALA A 32 -14.22 12.61 21.80
CA ALA A 32 -14.72 11.28 21.41
C ALA A 32 -15.32 11.24 19.99
N GLU A 33 -15.81 12.38 19.50
CA GLU A 33 -16.41 12.50 18.16
C GLU A 33 -15.35 12.82 17.10
N TRP A 34 -14.28 13.52 17.48
CA TRP A 34 -13.27 14.05 16.55
C TRP A 34 -11.90 13.38 16.66
N GLY A 35 -11.81 12.14 17.13
CA GLY A 35 -10.53 11.41 17.23
C GLY A 35 -9.80 11.23 15.89
N PHE A 36 -10.51 11.38 14.76
CA PHE A 36 -9.95 11.38 13.41
C PHE A 36 -9.42 12.74 12.94
N TYR A 37 -9.76 13.83 13.63
CA TYR A 37 -9.27 15.16 13.27
C TYR A 37 -7.74 15.15 13.31
N THR A 38 -7.14 15.71 12.28
CA THR A 38 -5.70 15.67 12.08
C THR A 38 -5.17 17.07 11.85
N GLN A 39 -4.10 17.43 12.55
CA GLN A 39 -3.41 18.72 12.34
C GLN A 39 -2.30 18.52 11.32
N ILE A 40 -2.20 19.41 10.33
CA ILE A 40 -1.01 19.51 9.48
C ILE A 40 -0.05 20.52 10.11
N VAL A 41 1.18 20.06 10.35
CA VAL A 41 2.23 20.82 11.03
C VAL A 41 3.54 20.72 10.24
N SER A 42 4.40 21.73 10.37
CA SER A 42 5.75 21.61 9.82
C SER A 42 6.53 20.50 10.54
N ARG A 43 7.47 19.85 9.86
CA ARG A 43 8.23 18.68 10.37
C ARG A 43 8.95 18.91 11.70
N TYR A 44 9.23 20.15 12.09
CA TYR A 44 9.89 20.49 13.35
C TYR A 44 9.08 21.43 14.24
N SER A 45 7.77 21.54 14.00
CA SER A 45 6.86 22.36 14.79
C SER A 45 5.62 21.57 15.21
N ASN A 46 4.94 22.03 16.26
CA ASN A 46 3.62 21.56 16.66
C ASN A 46 2.50 22.54 16.28
N ARG A 47 2.86 23.68 15.70
CA ARG A 47 1.92 24.71 15.27
C ARG A 47 1.18 24.23 14.02
N SER A 48 -0.13 24.05 14.15
CA SER A 48 -1.02 23.72 13.04
C SER A 48 -1.11 24.90 12.07
N TYR A 49 -1.08 24.62 10.77
CA TYR A 49 -1.38 25.62 9.74
C TYR A 49 -2.60 25.25 8.88
N CYS A 50 -2.90 23.95 8.79
CA CYS A 50 -4.15 23.43 8.20
C CYS A 50 -4.71 22.29 9.05
N GLY A 51 -6.00 22.03 8.86
CA GLY A 51 -6.68 20.83 9.31
C GLY A 51 -6.62 19.70 8.27
N ALA A 52 -7.01 18.52 8.71
CA ALA A 52 -7.11 17.31 7.91
C ALA A 52 -7.95 16.26 8.65
N SER A 53 -8.13 15.11 8.02
CA SER A 53 -8.93 13.99 8.54
C SER A 53 -8.22 12.67 8.27
N TYR A 54 -8.16 11.79 9.26
CA TYR A 54 -7.54 10.47 9.12
C TYR A 54 -8.52 9.46 8.50
N LEU A 55 -8.13 8.86 7.38
CA LEU A 55 -8.96 7.92 6.61
C LEU A 55 -8.74 6.45 6.98
N GLY A 56 -7.72 6.14 7.80
CA GLY A 56 -7.26 4.77 8.02
C GLY A 56 -6.04 4.42 7.17
N ASP A 57 -5.39 3.29 7.49
CA ASP A 57 -4.24 2.72 6.76
C ASP A 57 -3.09 3.69 6.47
N GLY A 58 -2.90 4.70 7.32
CA GLY A 58 -1.87 5.72 7.13
C GLY A 58 -2.20 6.73 6.03
N TYR A 59 -3.47 6.93 5.68
CA TYR A 59 -3.93 7.97 4.75
C TYR A 59 -4.63 9.11 5.49
N VAL A 60 -4.36 10.34 5.07
CA VAL A 60 -4.94 11.56 5.61
C VAL A 60 -5.50 12.41 4.46
N LEU A 61 -6.72 12.90 4.59
CA LEU A 61 -7.37 13.76 3.60
C LEU A 61 -7.34 15.22 4.05
N THR A 62 -7.00 16.11 3.12
CA THR A 62 -6.90 17.56 3.33
C THR A 62 -7.15 18.33 2.04
N ALA A 63 -6.99 19.65 2.06
CA ALA A 63 -7.08 20.53 0.90
C ALA A 63 -5.74 20.55 0.14
N ALA A 64 -5.79 20.67 -1.18
CA ALA A 64 -4.58 20.75 -2.01
C ALA A 64 -3.78 22.02 -1.70
N HIS A 65 -4.44 23.16 -1.54
CA HIS A 65 -3.76 24.44 -1.27
C HIS A 65 -2.99 24.45 0.05
N CYS A 66 -3.27 23.53 0.97
CA CYS A 66 -2.53 23.39 2.21
C CYS A 66 -1.13 22.78 2.00
N VAL A 67 -0.93 22.02 0.93
CA VAL A 67 0.30 21.22 0.72
C VAL A 67 0.90 21.43 -0.67
N ASP A 68 0.31 22.32 -1.48
CA ASP A 68 0.84 22.69 -2.79
C ASP A 68 2.21 23.37 -2.65
N GLY A 69 3.21 22.80 -3.31
CA GLY A 69 4.60 23.24 -3.23
C GLY A 69 5.41 22.69 -2.05
N ASP A 70 4.79 21.97 -1.10
CA ASP A 70 5.51 21.32 0.00
C ASP A 70 6.13 19.98 -0.44
N ALA A 71 7.28 19.63 0.13
CA ALA A 71 7.87 18.30 0.04
C ALA A 71 7.45 17.43 1.25
N PRO A 72 7.30 16.09 1.09
CA PRO A 72 6.90 15.21 2.21
C PRO A 72 7.79 15.33 3.46
N ASN A 73 9.10 15.56 3.27
CA ASN A 73 10.07 15.75 4.36
C ASN A 73 9.99 17.13 5.04
N GLN A 74 9.06 18.01 4.66
CA GLN A 74 8.80 19.30 5.32
C GLN A 74 7.56 19.25 6.21
N ILE A 75 6.72 18.23 6.06
CA ILE A 75 5.42 18.11 6.72
C ILE A 75 5.41 16.94 7.70
N ALA A 76 4.69 17.11 8.80
CA ALA A 76 4.20 16.03 9.64
C ALA A 76 2.72 16.26 9.94
N VAL A 77 2.05 15.23 10.44
CA VAL A 77 0.67 15.33 10.91
C VAL A 77 0.60 14.98 12.39
N LYS A 78 -0.43 15.47 13.10
CA LYS A 78 -0.81 15.01 14.43
C LYS A 78 -2.24 14.46 14.38
N VAL A 79 -2.35 13.13 14.31
CA VAL A 79 -3.63 12.43 14.24
C VAL A 79 -4.27 12.36 15.63
N GLY A 80 -5.53 12.78 15.75
CA GLY A 80 -6.25 12.85 17.03
C GLY A 80 -5.75 13.96 17.97
N GLY A 81 -4.95 14.89 17.47
CA GLY A 81 -4.47 16.04 18.25
C GLY A 81 -5.52 17.15 18.27
N MET A 82 -5.92 17.58 19.46
CA MET A 82 -6.98 18.56 19.70
C MET A 82 -6.46 19.90 20.22
N LYS A 83 -5.20 20.02 20.66
CA LYS A 83 -4.64 21.27 21.18
C LYS A 83 -3.77 21.97 20.13
N TYR A 84 -4.02 23.27 19.94
CA TYR A 84 -3.18 24.09 19.08
C TYR A 84 -1.79 24.24 19.68
N ASN A 85 -0.75 23.98 18.89
CA ASN A 85 0.64 23.92 19.35
C ASN A 85 0.88 22.90 20.50
N GLY A 86 -0.05 21.98 20.72
CA GLY A 86 0.07 20.91 21.72
C GLY A 86 0.88 19.71 21.22
N THR A 87 1.24 18.85 22.17
CA THR A 87 1.94 17.57 21.95
C THR A 87 1.00 16.36 22.03
N ASP A 88 -0.31 16.60 22.06
CA ASP A 88 -1.35 15.58 22.04
C ASP A 88 -1.56 15.01 20.63
N GLY A 89 -2.20 13.84 20.58
CA GLY A 89 -2.32 13.05 19.36
C GLY A 89 -1.03 12.32 18.99
N GLN A 90 -1.07 11.63 17.85
CA GLN A 90 0.06 10.87 17.33
C GLN A 90 0.75 11.66 16.21
N ARG A 91 1.99 12.08 16.48
CA ARG A 91 2.81 12.79 15.50
C ARG A 91 3.46 11.81 14.51
N VAL A 92 3.14 11.94 13.24
CA VAL A 92 3.60 11.02 12.18
C VAL A 92 4.12 11.81 10.99
N ASN A 93 5.19 11.35 10.34
CA ASN A 93 5.69 12.07 9.16
C ASN A 93 4.91 11.67 7.92
N VAL A 94 4.93 12.56 6.93
CA VAL A 94 4.38 12.29 5.60
C VAL A 94 5.46 11.64 4.73
N SER A 95 5.13 10.53 4.06
CA SER A 95 5.98 9.87 3.08
C SER A 95 5.68 10.34 1.65
N ASN A 96 4.41 10.60 1.34
CA ASN A 96 3.97 11.05 0.02
C ASN A 96 2.82 12.04 0.13
N ILE A 97 2.75 12.96 -0.85
CA ILE A 97 1.69 13.95 -1.02
C ILE A 97 1.07 13.68 -2.39
N TYR A 98 -0.25 13.48 -2.43
CA TYR A 98 -1.01 13.30 -3.66
C TYR A 98 -1.99 14.46 -3.79
N ILE A 99 -1.70 15.39 -4.69
CA ILE A 99 -2.60 16.50 -5.03
C ILE A 99 -3.46 16.09 -6.22
N HIS A 100 -4.74 16.48 -6.22
CA HIS A 100 -5.62 16.22 -7.35
C HIS A 100 -5.00 16.80 -8.65
N PRO A 101 -4.88 16.04 -9.75
CA PRO A 101 -4.15 16.48 -10.94
C PRO A 101 -4.76 17.71 -11.62
N ASN A 102 -6.07 17.92 -11.44
CA ASN A 102 -6.79 19.10 -11.95
C ASN A 102 -6.93 20.21 -10.89
N PHE A 103 -6.20 20.15 -9.78
CA PHE A 103 -6.19 21.24 -8.81
C PHE A 103 -5.72 22.54 -9.48
N ASN A 104 -6.47 23.62 -9.31
CA ASN A 104 -6.14 24.92 -9.87
C ASN A 104 -6.02 25.95 -8.75
N SER A 105 -4.79 26.31 -8.42
CA SER A 105 -4.48 27.25 -7.32
C SER A 105 -5.03 28.67 -7.52
N ARG A 106 -5.48 29.05 -8.73
CA ARG A 106 -6.05 30.38 -8.99
C ARG A 106 -7.50 30.49 -8.57
N ASN A 107 -8.28 29.43 -8.71
CA ASN A 107 -9.71 29.42 -8.42
C ASN A 107 -10.12 28.38 -7.37
N LEU A 108 -9.17 27.56 -6.90
CA LEU A 108 -9.33 26.50 -5.92
C LEU A 108 -10.32 25.41 -6.37
N ASP A 109 -10.46 25.20 -7.67
CA ASP A 109 -11.17 24.01 -8.18
C ASP A 109 -10.36 22.74 -7.90
N ASN A 110 -11.06 21.65 -7.59
CA ASN A 110 -10.47 20.36 -7.20
C ASN A 110 -9.47 20.48 -6.04
N ASP A 111 -9.76 21.34 -5.07
CA ASP A 111 -8.91 21.61 -3.90
C ASP A 111 -8.97 20.46 -2.89
N ILE A 112 -8.34 19.35 -3.23
CA ILE A 112 -8.30 18.14 -2.42
C ILE A 112 -6.93 17.45 -2.57
N ALA A 113 -6.40 16.96 -1.47
CA ALA A 113 -5.15 16.22 -1.41
C ALA A 113 -5.23 15.06 -0.41
N VAL A 114 -4.47 14.01 -0.70
CA VAL A 114 -4.29 12.85 0.19
C VAL A 114 -2.82 12.75 0.57
N LEU A 115 -2.53 12.58 1.85
CA LEU A 115 -1.19 12.36 2.38
C LEU A 115 -1.04 10.90 2.78
N LYS A 116 0.08 10.27 2.41
CA LYS A 116 0.48 8.97 2.95
C LYS A 116 1.48 9.18 4.09
N LEU A 117 1.24 8.49 5.19
CA LEU A 117 2.07 8.52 6.39
C LEU A 117 3.17 7.46 6.34
N ASP A 118 4.33 7.77 6.95
CA ASP A 118 5.48 6.86 7.01
C ASP A 118 5.25 5.62 7.90
N ARG A 119 4.22 5.67 8.74
CA ARG A 119 3.70 4.54 9.52
C ARG A 119 2.22 4.74 9.81
N ILE A 120 1.55 3.65 10.16
CA ILE A 120 0.15 3.67 10.60
C ILE A 120 0.09 4.12 12.07
N PRO A 121 -0.65 5.19 12.42
CA PRO A 121 -0.90 5.58 13.81
C PRO A 121 -1.69 4.48 14.55
N VAL A 122 -1.20 4.05 15.72
CA VAL A 122 -1.75 2.90 16.45
C VAL A 122 -3.04 3.29 17.16
N GLY A 123 -4.14 2.60 16.87
CA GLY A 123 -5.43 2.85 17.53
C GLY A 123 -6.05 4.22 17.23
N ALA A 124 -5.63 4.89 16.15
CA ALA A 124 -6.27 6.12 15.71
C ALA A 124 -7.66 5.85 15.14
N GLN A 125 -8.62 6.71 15.50
CA GLN A 125 -9.97 6.69 14.96
C GLN A 125 -9.96 7.20 13.52
N MET A 126 -10.56 6.46 12.59
CA MET A 126 -10.77 6.90 11.21
C MET A 126 -12.15 7.52 11.03
N VAL A 127 -12.31 8.33 9.98
CA VAL A 127 -13.61 8.87 9.56
C VAL A 127 -14.11 8.17 8.30
N GLU A 128 -15.43 7.98 8.22
CA GLU A 128 -16.06 7.59 6.96
C GLU A 128 -16.17 8.80 6.03
N ILE A 129 -15.92 8.61 4.74
CA ILE A 129 -16.09 9.66 3.72
C ILE A 129 -17.29 9.35 2.83
N ALA A 130 -17.98 10.40 2.39
CA ALA A 130 -19.16 10.32 1.54
C ALA A 130 -18.93 9.45 0.28
N GLN A 131 -19.92 8.62 -0.04
CA GLN A 131 -20.00 7.79 -1.24
C GLN A 131 -21.06 8.36 -2.19
N GLY A 132 -20.94 8.18 -3.51
CA GLY A 132 -22.03 8.55 -4.41
C GLY A 132 -22.23 10.08 -4.53
N SER A 133 -23.30 10.63 -3.95
CA SER A 133 -23.62 12.06 -4.07
C SER A 133 -23.90 12.74 -2.72
N LEU A 134 -23.58 14.03 -2.61
CA LEU A 134 -23.84 14.85 -1.42
C LEU A 134 -25.31 14.76 -0.94
N THR A 135 -26.24 14.73 -1.89
CA THR A 135 -27.70 14.64 -1.64
C THR A 135 -28.15 13.35 -0.96
N GLN A 136 -27.34 12.29 -0.97
CA GLN A 136 -27.62 11.07 -0.20
C GLN A 136 -27.45 11.31 1.31
N TYR A 137 -26.61 12.28 1.68
CA TYR A 137 -26.21 12.57 3.07
C TYR A 137 -26.81 13.84 3.65
N ALA A 138 -27.10 14.86 2.83
CA ALA A 138 -27.67 16.12 3.29
C ALA A 138 -28.48 16.81 2.19
N GLY A 139 -29.63 17.36 2.58
CA GLY A 139 -30.42 18.29 1.79
C GLY A 139 -30.09 19.75 2.10
N VAL A 140 -30.50 20.67 1.22
CA VAL A 140 -30.35 22.11 1.47
C VAL A 140 -31.08 22.48 2.76
N GLY A 141 -30.39 23.18 3.67
CA GLY A 141 -30.89 23.54 4.99
C GLY A 141 -30.54 22.54 6.10
N ASP A 142 -30.11 21.32 5.76
CA ASP A 142 -29.64 20.36 6.76
C ASP A 142 -28.36 20.88 7.44
N TRP A 143 -28.25 20.63 8.73
CA TRP A 143 -27.10 21.04 9.53
C TRP A 143 -25.92 20.09 9.34
N LEU A 144 -24.77 20.68 9.06
CA LEU A 144 -23.47 20.04 8.98
C LEU A 144 -22.57 20.62 10.06
N THR A 145 -21.62 19.82 10.54
CA THR A 145 -20.68 20.26 11.57
C THR A 145 -19.28 20.38 10.98
N VAL A 146 -18.65 21.53 11.17
CA VAL A 146 -17.26 21.81 10.77
C VAL A 146 -16.41 21.85 12.02
N ALA A 147 -15.21 21.28 11.97
CA ALA A 147 -14.24 21.40 13.05
C ALA A 147 -12.89 21.92 12.58
N GLY A 148 -12.23 22.70 13.43
CA GLY A 148 -10.90 23.20 13.15
C GLY A 148 -10.23 23.99 14.28
N LEU A 149 -8.94 24.27 14.07
CA LEU A 149 -8.06 25.05 14.96
C LEU A 149 -7.72 26.43 14.36
N GLY A 150 -8.44 26.81 13.32
CA GLY A 150 -8.39 28.11 12.70
C GLY A 150 -8.99 29.19 13.57
N ARG A 151 -8.86 30.43 13.12
CA ARG A 151 -9.15 31.62 13.89
C ARG A 151 -10.61 31.69 14.31
N THR A 152 -10.79 32.25 15.49
CA THR A 152 -12.10 32.32 16.14
C THR A 152 -13.00 33.42 15.64
N GLN A 153 -12.38 34.39 14.99
CA GLN A 153 -12.91 35.63 14.44
C GLN A 153 -12.00 36.01 13.26
N GLU A 154 -12.55 36.70 12.26
CA GLU A 154 -11.76 37.17 11.13
C GLU A 154 -10.58 38.04 11.62
N GLY A 155 -9.35 37.63 11.31
CA GLY A 155 -8.14 38.31 11.78
C GLY A 155 -7.79 38.10 13.27
N GLY A 156 -8.55 37.28 14.00
CA GLY A 156 -8.33 36.98 15.42
C GLY A 156 -7.20 35.99 15.71
N SER A 157 -7.06 35.57 16.97
CA SER A 157 -6.13 34.51 17.38
C SER A 157 -6.71 33.12 17.08
N SER A 158 -5.82 32.12 16.96
CA SER A 158 -6.20 30.70 16.96
C SER A 158 -6.67 30.27 18.36
N PRO A 159 -7.65 29.37 18.47
CA PRO A 159 -8.10 28.80 19.73
C PRO A 159 -7.01 27.90 20.32
N SER A 160 -7.06 27.66 21.64
CA SER A 160 -6.15 26.73 22.31
C SER A 160 -6.51 25.26 22.11
N VAL A 161 -7.77 24.97 21.75
CA VAL A 161 -8.35 23.64 21.58
C VAL A 161 -9.18 23.58 20.30
N LEU A 162 -9.47 22.37 19.81
CA LEU A 162 -10.31 22.14 18.65
C LEU A 162 -11.71 22.67 18.91
N MET A 163 -12.24 23.35 17.92
CA MET A 163 -13.53 23.99 17.96
C MET A 163 -14.42 23.38 16.88
N GLU A 164 -15.73 23.34 17.13
CA GLU A 164 -16.73 22.90 16.16
C GLU A 164 -17.86 23.93 16.02
N VAL A 165 -18.49 23.97 14.84
CA VAL A 165 -19.67 24.80 14.58
C VAL A 165 -20.63 24.10 13.62
N ASP A 166 -21.92 24.26 13.87
CA ASP A 166 -22.96 23.82 12.95
C ASP A 166 -23.32 24.92 11.94
N VAL A 167 -23.32 24.57 10.66
CA VAL A 167 -23.70 25.42 9.53
C VAL A 167 -24.65 24.66 8.60
N PRO A 168 -25.68 25.31 8.03
CA PRO A 168 -26.60 24.64 7.13
C PRO A 168 -26.01 24.52 5.72
N LEU A 169 -26.33 23.42 5.03
CA LEU A 169 -26.03 23.26 3.61
C LEU A 169 -26.77 24.30 2.78
N VAL A 170 -26.09 24.93 1.83
CA VAL A 170 -26.61 25.99 0.96
C VAL A 170 -26.63 25.48 -0.48
N SER A 171 -27.72 25.77 -1.21
CA SER A 171 -27.80 25.38 -2.63
C SER A 171 -26.75 26.11 -3.47
N ASP A 172 -26.24 25.46 -4.51
CA ASP A 172 -25.27 26.08 -5.44
C ASP A 172 -25.81 27.36 -6.08
N ALA A 173 -27.11 27.40 -6.38
CA ALA A 173 -27.76 28.58 -6.93
C ALA A 173 -27.72 29.76 -5.95
N THR A 174 -28.05 29.51 -4.68
CA THR A 174 -27.94 30.52 -3.61
C THR A 174 -26.50 30.95 -3.41
N CYS A 175 -25.56 30.00 -3.43
CA CYS A 175 -24.14 30.32 -3.25
C CYS A 175 -23.60 31.19 -4.40
N ARG A 176 -23.89 30.83 -5.66
CA ARG A 176 -23.52 31.63 -6.85
C ARG A 176 -24.11 33.04 -6.80
N THR A 177 -25.33 33.19 -6.28
CA THR A 177 -26.01 34.49 -6.14
C THR A 177 -25.30 35.44 -5.17
N ALA A 178 -24.47 34.93 -4.25
CA ALA A 178 -23.64 35.77 -3.37
C ALA A 178 -22.56 36.58 -4.12
N GLY A 179 -22.32 36.27 -5.41
CA GLY A 179 -21.50 37.04 -6.35
C GLY A 179 -20.00 36.99 -6.13
N GLY A 180 -19.21 37.52 -7.07
CA GLY A 180 -17.75 37.47 -7.00
C GLY A 180 -17.21 36.08 -7.34
N SER A 181 -16.29 35.56 -6.52
CA SER A 181 -15.64 34.26 -6.77
C SER A 181 -16.57 33.04 -6.69
N TYR A 182 -17.81 33.19 -6.19
CA TYR A 182 -18.77 32.09 -6.07
C TYR A 182 -19.35 31.63 -7.41
N THR A 183 -19.16 32.36 -8.52
CA THR A 183 -19.87 32.13 -9.80
C THR A 183 -19.74 30.72 -10.37
N ASN A 184 -18.66 30.00 -10.06
CA ASN A 184 -18.38 28.67 -10.60
C ASN A 184 -18.59 27.52 -9.60
N VAL A 185 -19.13 27.79 -8.40
CA VAL A 185 -19.37 26.74 -7.39
C VAL A 185 -20.49 25.77 -7.84
N GLY A 186 -20.33 24.48 -7.52
CA GLY A 186 -21.37 23.45 -7.63
C GLY A 186 -20.98 22.14 -8.32
N ALA A 187 -19.85 22.08 -9.03
CA ALA A 187 -19.43 20.85 -9.74
C ALA A 187 -18.55 19.92 -8.88
N VAL A 188 -17.58 20.51 -8.17
CA VAL A 188 -16.60 19.81 -7.32
C VAL A 188 -16.51 20.43 -5.93
N SER A 189 -17.46 21.30 -5.61
CA SER A 189 -17.53 22.05 -4.37
C SER A 189 -18.97 22.43 -4.07
N PHE A 190 -19.27 22.57 -2.78
CA PHE A 190 -20.57 23.01 -2.27
C PHE A 190 -20.38 24.10 -1.21
N CYS A 191 -21.48 24.77 -0.84
CA CYS A 191 -21.45 25.82 0.17
C CYS A 191 -22.22 25.44 1.43
N ALA A 192 -21.74 25.91 2.58
CA ALA A 192 -22.48 25.86 3.83
C ALA A 192 -22.28 27.16 4.61
N GLY A 193 -23.32 27.61 5.31
CA GLY A 193 -23.26 28.84 6.09
C GLY A 193 -24.61 29.50 6.28
N LEU A 194 -24.68 30.38 7.28
CA LEU A 194 -25.87 31.15 7.57
C LEU A 194 -25.97 32.38 6.66
N PRO A 195 -27.13 32.67 6.03
CA PRO A 195 -27.31 33.89 5.23
C PRO A 195 -27.00 35.18 6.00
N GLN A 196 -27.32 35.21 7.30
CA GLN A 196 -27.03 36.34 8.18
C GLN A 196 -25.56 36.40 8.66
N GLY A 197 -24.72 35.41 8.31
CA GLY A 197 -23.38 35.26 8.84
C GLY A 197 -23.37 34.83 10.31
N GLY A 198 -22.31 35.21 11.04
CA GLY A 198 -22.13 34.92 12.47
C GLY A 198 -21.67 33.50 12.81
N LYS A 199 -21.70 32.57 11.84
CA LYS A 199 -21.08 31.24 11.95
C LYS A 199 -20.37 30.85 10.67
N ASP A 200 -19.11 30.45 10.76
CA ASP A 200 -18.29 30.03 9.61
C ASP A 200 -16.98 29.39 10.04
N SER A 201 -16.38 28.59 9.16
CA SER A 201 -14.96 28.26 9.20
C SER A 201 -14.10 29.50 8.90
N CYS A 202 -12.87 29.55 9.38
CA CYS A 202 -12.00 30.70 9.22
C CYS A 202 -10.53 30.32 8.97
N GLN A 203 -9.63 31.31 8.95
CA GLN A 203 -8.25 31.09 8.58
C GLN A 203 -7.57 30.07 9.50
N GLY A 204 -7.01 29.00 8.92
CA GLY A 204 -6.38 27.89 9.65
C GLY A 204 -7.27 26.66 9.82
N ASP A 205 -8.55 26.72 9.41
CA ASP A 205 -9.44 25.56 9.30
C ASP A 205 -9.34 24.86 7.95
N SER A 206 -8.68 25.49 6.97
CA SER A 206 -8.40 24.94 5.65
C SER A 206 -7.93 23.49 5.72
N GLY A 207 -8.48 22.63 4.86
CA GLY A 207 -8.21 21.20 4.85
C GLY A 207 -8.97 20.40 5.91
N GLY A 208 -9.59 21.06 6.89
CA GLY A 208 -10.40 20.44 7.92
C GLY A 208 -11.69 19.81 7.39
N PRO A 209 -12.30 18.90 8.16
CA PRO A 209 -13.52 18.19 7.77
C PRO A 209 -14.79 19.03 7.99
N ILE A 210 -15.74 18.90 7.05
CA ILE A 210 -17.17 19.16 7.30
C ILE A 210 -17.92 17.82 7.24
N VAL A 211 -18.71 17.53 8.27
CA VAL A 211 -19.32 16.21 8.48
C VAL A 211 -20.82 16.30 8.70
N VAL A 212 -21.50 15.17 8.51
CA VAL A 212 -22.84 14.93 9.03
C VAL A 212 -22.78 13.79 10.03
N ASN A 213 -23.53 13.90 11.12
CA ASN A 213 -23.72 12.81 12.08
C ASN A 213 -25.13 12.25 11.94
N ARG A 214 -25.25 11.02 11.43
CA ARG A 214 -26.52 10.30 11.32
C ARG A 214 -26.53 9.15 12.31
N SER A 215 -27.26 9.32 13.40
CA SER A 215 -27.46 8.29 14.45
C SER A 215 -26.16 7.74 15.04
N GLY A 216 -25.14 8.59 15.20
CA GLY A 216 -23.83 8.23 15.76
C GLY A 216 -22.78 7.89 14.72
N THR A 217 -23.15 7.71 13.45
CA THR A 217 -22.18 7.55 12.35
C THR A 217 -21.82 8.92 11.81
N ILE A 218 -20.54 9.28 11.96
CA ILE A 218 -19.97 10.52 11.43
C ILE A 218 -19.41 10.24 10.04
N THR A 219 -19.97 10.92 9.04
CA THR A 219 -19.50 10.87 7.65
C THR A 219 -19.03 12.24 7.21
N GLN A 220 -17.80 12.34 6.73
CA GLN A 220 -17.25 13.55 6.15
C GLN A 220 -17.75 13.75 4.73
N LEU A 221 -18.36 14.91 4.49
CA LEU A 221 -18.97 15.27 3.20
C LEU A 221 -18.05 16.17 2.37
N GLY A 222 -17.20 16.96 3.04
CA GLY A 222 -16.34 17.90 2.36
C GLY A 222 -15.04 18.21 3.11
N VAL A 223 -14.22 19.00 2.42
CA VAL A 223 -12.95 19.54 2.92
C VAL A 223 -13.04 21.06 2.89
N VAL A 224 -12.76 21.74 4.00
CA VAL A 224 -12.73 23.22 4.08
C VAL A 224 -11.74 23.75 3.06
N SER A 225 -12.19 24.59 2.12
CA SER A 225 -11.37 25.10 1.03
C SER A 225 -11.17 26.62 1.14
N TRP A 226 -12.23 27.42 0.98
CA TRP A 226 -12.14 28.88 1.00
C TRP A 226 -13.46 29.56 1.39
N GLY A 227 -13.41 30.87 1.57
CA GLY A 227 -14.57 31.74 1.82
C GLY A 227 -14.21 33.20 1.61
N ILE A 228 -15.22 34.09 1.55
CA ILE A 228 -15.01 35.55 1.46
C ILE A 228 -15.20 36.17 2.84
N GLY A 229 -14.10 36.39 3.56
CA GLY A 229 -14.13 36.73 4.98
C GLY A 229 -14.61 35.55 5.83
N CYS A 230 -14.69 35.74 7.15
CA CYS A 230 -15.23 34.70 8.03
C CYS A 230 -16.58 35.17 8.59
N ALA A 231 -17.63 34.39 8.35
CA ALA A 231 -18.95 34.61 8.94
C ALA A 231 -19.58 35.97 8.61
N ARG A 232 -19.25 36.55 7.44
CA ARG A 232 -19.85 37.79 6.96
C ARG A 232 -21.27 37.53 6.47
N PRO A 233 -22.23 38.45 6.72
CA PRO A 233 -23.57 38.34 6.14
C PRO A 233 -23.52 38.20 4.62
N GLY A 234 -24.30 37.26 4.08
CA GLY A 234 -24.39 36.97 2.65
C GLY A 234 -23.17 36.30 2.04
N LYS A 235 -22.24 35.77 2.86
CA LYS A 235 -21.06 35.00 2.43
C LYS A 235 -21.08 33.62 3.08
N TYR A 236 -20.59 32.64 2.34
CA TYR A 236 -20.63 31.22 2.71
C TYR A 236 -19.23 30.61 2.65
N GLY A 237 -18.98 29.61 3.50
CA GLY A 237 -17.83 28.74 3.34
C GLY A 237 -18.00 27.81 2.14
N VAL A 238 -16.93 27.58 1.40
CA VAL A 238 -16.86 26.66 0.27
C VAL A 238 -16.02 25.45 0.65
N TYR A 239 -16.57 24.29 0.38
CA TYR A 239 -15.99 23.00 0.74
C TYR A 239 -15.84 22.17 -0.54
N SER A 240 -14.69 21.53 -0.72
CA SER A 240 -14.51 20.56 -1.80
C SER A 240 -15.48 19.38 -1.56
N ASP A 241 -16.24 19.01 -2.58
CA ASP A 241 -17.22 17.92 -2.51
C ASP A 241 -16.50 16.58 -2.64
N ILE A 242 -16.40 15.84 -1.53
CA ILE A 242 -15.71 14.55 -1.51
C ILE A 242 -16.43 13.54 -2.40
N ALA A 243 -17.76 13.58 -2.47
CA ALA A 243 -18.55 12.65 -3.26
C ALA A 243 -18.29 12.89 -4.77
N ALA A 244 -18.25 14.15 -5.21
CA ALA A 244 -17.91 14.51 -6.58
C ALA A 244 -16.45 14.15 -6.94
N LEU A 245 -15.53 14.28 -5.99
CA LEU A 245 -14.09 13.99 -6.19
C LEU A 245 -13.73 12.53 -5.82
N ARG A 246 -14.74 11.69 -5.57
CA ARG A 246 -14.53 10.41 -4.91
C ARG A 246 -13.68 9.43 -5.70
N SER A 247 -13.92 9.37 -7.01
CA SER A 247 -13.18 8.47 -7.91
C SER A 247 -11.66 8.71 -7.84
N TRP A 248 -11.25 9.98 -7.69
CA TRP A 248 -9.84 10.31 -7.53
C TRP A 248 -9.32 9.92 -6.15
N VAL A 249 -10.05 10.22 -5.07
CA VAL A 249 -9.67 9.80 -3.71
C VAL A 249 -9.49 8.28 -3.67
N ASP A 250 -10.46 7.53 -4.20
CA ASP A 250 -10.41 6.08 -4.34
C ASP A 250 -9.19 5.64 -5.16
N SER A 251 -8.85 6.29 -6.27
CA SER A 251 -7.65 5.91 -7.04
C SER A 251 -6.33 6.03 -6.25
N VAL A 252 -6.27 6.95 -5.28
CA VAL A 252 -5.11 7.17 -4.40
C VAL A 252 -5.12 6.19 -3.23
N ILE A 253 -6.26 5.97 -2.57
CA ILE A 253 -6.36 5.08 -1.40
C ILE A 253 -6.48 3.59 -1.80
N ALA A 254 -7.12 3.29 -2.92
CA ALA A 254 -7.20 1.97 -3.56
C ALA A 254 -6.02 1.69 -4.48
N SER A 255 -5.05 2.61 -4.59
CA SER A 255 -3.65 2.25 -4.72
C SER A 255 -3.18 1.89 -3.32
N PRO A 256 -3.44 0.65 -2.83
CA PRO A 256 -3.01 0.30 -1.50
C PRO A 256 -1.49 0.41 -1.55
N SER A 257 -0.89 0.74 -0.43
CA SER A 257 0.55 0.54 -0.21
C SER A 257 0.83 -0.97 -0.13
N GLY A 258 0.53 -1.65 -1.22
CA GLY A 258 0.67 -3.04 -1.50
C GLY A 258 1.92 -3.20 -2.33
N SER A 259 3.06 -3.43 -1.70
CA SER A 259 4.23 -3.82 -2.47
C SER A 259 4.01 -5.27 -2.90
N ILE A 260 4.08 -5.52 -4.21
CA ILE A 260 4.30 -6.86 -4.73
C ILE A 260 5.81 -7.03 -4.80
N SER A 261 6.36 -7.80 -3.87
CA SER A 261 7.80 -8.06 -3.81
C SER A 261 8.03 -9.55 -3.68
N VAL A 262 8.68 -10.12 -4.68
CA VAL A 262 9.03 -11.54 -4.69
C VAL A 262 10.47 -11.69 -4.21
N GLY A 263 10.65 -12.36 -3.08
CA GLY A 263 11.97 -12.77 -2.58
C GLY A 263 12.36 -14.11 -3.20
N TYR A 264 13.52 -14.17 -3.85
CA TYR A 264 14.11 -15.38 -4.40
C TYR A 264 15.62 -15.18 -4.60
N THR A 265 16.37 -16.28 -4.73
CA THR A 265 17.80 -16.23 -5.05
C THR A 265 17.99 -16.13 -6.57
N LYS A 266 18.46 -14.98 -7.06
CA LYS A 266 18.59 -14.73 -8.51
C LYS A 266 19.67 -15.57 -9.19
N GLN A 267 20.79 -15.82 -8.51
CA GLN A 267 21.88 -16.63 -9.00
C GLN A 267 22.47 -17.47 -7.87
N GLN A 268 22.72 -18.75 -8.14
CA GLN A 268 23.35 -19.66 -7.19
C GLN A 268 24.29 -20.65 -7.89
N THR A 269 25.48 -20.83 -7.34
CA THR A 269 26.39 -21.89 -7.77
C THR A 269 26.24 -23.09 -6.84
N LEU A 270 25.89 -24.24 -7.40
CA LEU A 270 25.78 -25.50 -6.67
C LEU A 270 27.13 -26.22 -6.64
N ALA A 271 27.26 -27.16 -5.71
CA ALA A 271 28.39 -28.09 -5.72
C ALA A 271 28.42 -28.87 -7.04
N GLY A 272 29.62 -29.17 -7.54
CA GLY A 272 29.82 -30.00 -8.73
C GLY A 272 29.19 -31.39 -8.61
N PHE A 273 29.12 -32.08 -9.73
CA PHE A 273 28.58 -33.44 -9.84
C PHE A 273 29.27 -34.18 -10.99
N LYS A 274 29.14 -35.51 -11.05
CA LYS A 274 29.71 -36.29 -12.16
C LYS A 274 28.74 -36.39 -13.32
N VAL A 275 29.27 -36.48 -14.55
CA VAL A 275 28.48 -36.88 -15.71
C VAL A 275 27.81 -38.24 -15.41
N GLY A 276 26.50 -38.31 -15.62
CA GLY A 276 25.67 -39.49 -15.28
C GLY A 276 25.00 -39.44 -13.91
N GLU A 277 25.41 -38.55 -13.00
CA GLU A 277 24.68 -38.31 -11.74
C GLU A 277 23.49 -37.38 -11.97
N ILE A 278 22.39 -37.64 -11.25
CA ILE A 278 21.25 -36.73 -11.17
C ILE A 278 21.51 -35.73 -10.05
N LYS A 279 21.42 -34.45 -10.39
CA LYS A 279 21.50 -33.34 -9.45
C LYS A 279 20.10 -32.84 -9.13
N THR A 280 19.82 -32.61 -7.85
CA THR A 280 18.56 -32.04 -7.39
C THR A 280 18.77 -30.62 -6.85
N HIS A 281 17.76 -29.77 -7.01
CA HIS A 281 17.76 -28.43 -6.44
C HIS A 281 16.32 -27.96 -6.17
N THR A 282 16.13 -27.15 -5.13
CA THR A 282 14.84 -26.55 -4.78
C THR A 282 14.94 -25.04 -4.79
N PHE A 283 14.13 -24.40 -5.64
CA PHE A 283 13.93 -22.96 -5.63
C PHE A 283 12.87 -22.60 -4.60
N GLU A 284 13.16 -21.59 -3.78
CA GLU A 284 12.24 -21.03 -2.78
C GLU A 284 11.79 -19.64 -3.24
N LEU A 285 10.47 -19.43 -3.30
CA LEU A 285 9.84 -18.17 -3.65
C LEU A 285 9.02 -17.66 -2.46
N THR A 286 9.27 -16.43 -2.03
CA THR A 286 8.62 -15.83 -0.85
C THR A 286 7.93 -14.53 -1.21
N ASN A 287 6.73 -14.31 -0.70
CA ASN A 287 6.14 -12.98 -0.73
C ASN A 287 6.78 -12.10 0.36
N THR A 288 7.69 -11.22 -0.05
CA THR A 288 8.35 -10.22 0.81
C THR A 288 7.63 -8.88 0.83
N GLY A 289 6.53 -8.78 0.07
CA GLY A 289 5.68 -7.62 0.00
C GLY A 289 4.46 -7.73 0.92
N THR A 290 3.54 -6.78 0.77
CA THR A 290 2.34 -6.67 1.60
C THR A 290 1.07 -7.12 0.88
N THR A 291 1.13 -7.33 -0.45
CA THR A 291 -0.02 -7.79 -1.25
C THR A 291 0.11 -9.24 -1.64
N GLY A 292 -0.98 -10.01 -1.49
CA GLY A 292 -1.06 -11.38 -1.96
C GLY A 292 -0.96 -11.47 -3.49
N PHE A 293 -0.15 -12.40 -3.99
CA PHE A 293 -0.03 -12.68 -5.43
C PHE A 293 0.00 -14.19 -5.69
N THR A 294 -0.39 -14.58 -6.89
CA THR A 294 -0.39 -15.96 -7.37
C THR A 294 0.77 -16.15 -8.36
N VAL A 295 1.58 -17.18 -8.14
CA VAL A 295 2.67 -17.52 -9.07
C VAL A 295 2.09 -18.20 -10.32
N THR A 296 2.48 -17.71 -11.49
CA THR A 296 1.98 -18.15 -12.80
C THR A 296 3.15 -18.38 -13.77
N ASN A 297 2.90 -19.12 -14.85
CA ASN A 297 3.84 -19.33 -15.96
C ASN A 297 5.21 -19.87 -15.53
N ILE A 298 5.23 -20.92 -14.72
CA ILE A 298 6.47 -21.59 -14.29
C ILE A 298 7.07 -22.37 -15.47
N GLU A 299 8.27 -22.00 -15.89
CA GLU A 299 8.98 -22.62 -17.00
C GLU A 299 10.47 -22.85 -16.67
N LEU A 300 11.03 -23.96 -17.17
CA LEU A 300 12.45 -24.29 -17.01
C LEU A 300 13.23 -24.04 -18.30
N GLY A 301 14.32 -23.28 -18.19
CA GLY A 301 15.36 -23.16 -19.20
C GLY A 301 16.62 -23.93 -18.79
N TYR A 302 17.45 -24.33 -19.75
CA TYR A 302 18.71 -25.00 -19.48
C TYR A 302 19.77 -24.67 -20.54
N GLY A 303 21.04 -24.83 -20.20
CA GLY A 303 22.16 -24.50 -21.09
C GLY A 303 23.49 -25.13 -20.69
N GLY A 304 24.51 -24.85 -21.50
CA GLY A 304 25.82 -25.48 -21.37
C GLY A 304 25.76 -26.98 -21.65
N VAL A 305 26.28 -27.80 -20.73
CA VAL A 305 26.23 -29.27 -20.81
C VAL A 305 25.04 -29.88 -20.08
N ALA A 306 24.11 -29.06 -19.57
CA ALA A 306 22.94 -29.55 -18.84
C ALA A 306 22.00 -30.36 -19.76
N LEU A 307 21.50 -31.48 -19.25
CA LEU A 307 20.37 -32.19 -19.84
C LEU A 307 19.05 -31.50 -19.46
N ARG A 308 17.99 -31.76 -20.23
CA ARG A 308 16.67 -31.16 -20.00
C ARG A 308 16.21 -31.41 -18.56
N PRO A 309 16.02 -30.37 -17.74
CA PRO A 309 15.61 -30.51 -16.35
C PRO A 309 14.13 -30.89 -16.28
N VAL A 310 13.74 -31.52 -15.17
CA VAL A 310 12.35 -31.89 -14.87
C VAL A 310 11.94 -31.33 -13.51
N ILE A 311 10.68 -30.94 -13.36
CA ILE A 311 10.11 -30.55 -12.07
C ILE A 311 9.70 -31.82 -11.34
N SER A 312 10.33 -32.10 -10.21
CA SER A 312 9.99 -33.25 -9.35
C SER A 312 8.93 -32.91 -8.30
N ARG A 313 8.81 -31.64 -7.92
CA ARG A 313 7.73 -31.16 -7.02
C ARG A 313 7.45 -29.67 -7.24
N ASP A 314 6.17 -29.31 -7.27
CA ASP A 314 5.72 -27.92 -7.39
C ASP A 314 4.65 -27.62 -6.35
N THR A 315 4.89 -26.61 -5.50
CA THR A 315 3.92 -26.08 -4.54
C THR A 315 3.54 -24.62 -4.82
N CYS A 316 4.10 -24.05 -5.88
CA CYS A 316 3.94 -22.65 -6.26
C CYS A 316 2.85 -22.44 -7.31
N SER A 317 2.73 -23.35 -8.29
CA SER A 317 1.77 -23.19 -9.39
C SER A 317 0.34 -23.01 -8.87
N ALA A 318 -0.29 -21.90 -9.27
CA ALA A 318 -1.66 -21.53 -8.90
C ALA A 318 -1.91 -21.36 -7.38
N THR A 319 -0.86 -21.24 -6.57
CA THR A 319 -0.96 -20.92 -5.14
C THR A 319 -0.89 -19.41 -4.92
N THR A 320 -1.85 -18.83 -4.21
CA THR A 320 -1.76 -17.43 -3.75
C THR A 320 -0.88 -17.35 -2.51
N LEU A 321 0.24 -16.64 -2.61
CA LEU A 321 1.13 -16.32 -1.50
C LEU A 321 0.71 -15.00 -0.86
N ASN A 322 0.23 -15.06 0.39
CA ASN A 322 0.04 -13.87 1.22
C ASN A 322 1.38 -13.42 1.83
N ALA A 323 1.39 -12.25 2.48
CA ALA A 323 2.60 -11.67 3.06
C ALA A 323 3.36 -12.68 3.94
N SER A 324 4.68 -12.75 3.75
CA SER A 324 5.60 -13.66 4.44
C SER A 324 5.40 -15.16 4.17
N GLN A 325 4.47 -15.56 3.30
CA GLN A 325 4.32 -16.96 2.88
C GLN A 325 5.33 -17.31 1.78
N ALA A 326 5.70 -18.58 1.73
CA ALA A 326 6.63 -19.12 0.75
C ALA A 326 6.08 -20.39 0.09
N CYS A 327 6.58 -20.68 -1.11
CA CYS A 327 6.39 -21.93 -1.81
C CYS A 327 7.70 -22.36 -2.47
N SER A 328 7.75 -23.60 -2.95
CA SER A 328 8.93 -24.15 -3.59
C SER A 328 8.66 -24.96 -4.86
N VAL A 329 9.66 -24.94 -5.74
CA VAL A 329 9.76 -25.74 -6.97
C VAL A 329 11.05 -26.55 -6.91
N ALA A 330 10.92 -27.87 -6.79
CA ALA A 330 12.04 -28.80 -6.83
C ALA A 330 12.25 -29.35 -8.24
N ILE A 331 13.51 -29.42 -8.65
CA ILE A 331 13.92 -29.88 -9.97
C ILE A 331 15.00 -30.95 -9.88
N GLU A 332 15.11 -31.72 -10.96
CA GLU A 332 16.16 -32.71 -11.19
C GLU A 332 16.77 -32.48 -12.58
N PHE A 333 18.10 -32.53 -12.66
CA PHE A 333 18.82 -32.36 -13.93
C PHE A 333 20.15 -33.13 -13.92
N GLY A 334 20.63 -33.49 -15.10
CA GLY A 334 21.94 -34.13 -15.30
C GLY A 334 22.82 -33.33 -16.27
N ALA A 335 23.95 -33.91 -16.69
CA ALA A 335 24.83 -33.35 -17.71
C ALA A 335 25.20 -34.38 -18.77
N SER A 336 25.37 -33.94 -20.02
CA SER A 336 25.75 -34.78 -21.16
C SER A 336 27.25 -35.00 -21.31
N ALA A 337 28.06 -34.12 -20.71
CA ALA A 337 29.52 -34.14 -20.76
C ALA A 337 30.11 -33.32 -19.60
N ALA A 338 31.43 -33.39 -19.38
CA ALA A 338 32.08 -32.48 -18.45
C ALA A 338 31.97 -31.03 -18.93
N GLY A 339 31.73 -30.11 -18.00
CA GLY A 339 31.56 -28.69 -18.29
C GLY A 339 30.54 -28.01 -17.37
N ALA A 340 30.25 -26.74 -17.64
CA ALA A 340 29.25 -25.98 -16.89
C ALA A 340 27.83 -26.38 -17.33
N ALA A 341 27.03 -26.87 -16.39
CA ALA A 341 25.61 -27.13 -16.56
C ALA A 341 24.83 -25.97 -15.92
N THR A 342 23.92 -25.35 -16.67
CA THR A 342 23.08 -24.25 -16.19
C THR A 342 21.59 -24.57 -16.33
N VAL A 343 20.81 -24.15 -15.34
CA VAL A 343 19.34 -24.26 -15.33
C VAL A 343 18.74 -22.96 -14.83
N ALA A 344 17.63 -22.54 -15.43
CA ALA A 344 16.90 -21.32 -15.07
C ALA A 344 15.43 -21.64 -14.78
N LEU A 345 14.90 -21.11 -13.68
CA LEU A 345 13.47 -21.07 -13.39
C LEU A 345 12.93 -19.69 -13.77
N ASN A 346 12.04 -19.66 -14.76
CA ASN A 346 11.30 -18.45 -15.16
C ASN A 346 9.88 -18.53 -14.62
N PHE A 347 9.36 -17.41 -14.11
CA PHE A 347 7.98 -17.33 -13.62
C PHE A 347 7.45 -15.89 -13.62
N SER A 348 6.14 -15.75 -13.49
CA SER A 348 5.42 -14.47 -13.41
C SER A 348 4.45 -14.46 -12.23
N THR A 349 3.81 -13.33 -11.99
CA THR A 349 2.72 -13.22 -11.01
C THR A 349 1.47 -12.65 -11.66
N ASP A 350 0.29 -12.96 -11.11
CA ASP A 350 -1.01 -12.43 -11.58
C ASP A 350 -1.19 -10.92 -11.35
N LYS A 351 -0.28 -10.29 -10.58
CA LYS A 351 -0.32 -8.88 -10.23
C LYS A 351 0.78 -8.03 -10.85
N ALA A 352 1.77 -8.63 -11.53
CA ALA A 352 2.86 -7.89 -12.16
C ALA A 352 3.20 -8.44 -13.55
N THR A 353 3.58 -7.57 -14.48
CA THR A 353 4.02 -7.95 -15.83
C THR A 353 5.49 -8.35 -15.91
N THR A 354 6.19 -8.39 -14.77
CA THR A 354 7.60 -8.73 -14.68
C THR A 354 7.79 -10.24 -14.76
N VAL A 355 8.70 -10.69 -15.63
CA VAL A 355 9.21 -12.06 -15.62
C VAL A 355 10.41 -12.13 -14.67
N TYR A 356 10.35 -13.03 -13.71
CA TYR A 356 11.42 -13.30 -12.76
C TYR A 356 12.23 -14.51 -13.22
N THR A 357 13.54 -14.47 -13.03
CA THR A 357 14.44 -15.55 -13.45
C THR A 357 15.44 -15.88 -12.34
N ALA A 358 15.37 -17.11 -11.82
CA ALA A 358 16.34 -17.67 -10.89
C ALA A 358 17.28 -18.63 -11.63
N ASN A 359 18.59 -18.39 -11.58
CA ASN A 359 19.58 -19.18 -12.30
C ASN A 359 20.44 -20.00 -11.35
N ILE A 360 20.65 -21.27 -11.68
CA ILE A 360 21.64 -22.12 -11.04
C ILE A 360 22.73 -22.54 -12.03
N SER A 361 23.94 -22.72 -11.52
CA SER A 361 25.03 -23.35 -12.26
C SER A 361 25.75 -24.40 -11.42
N ALA A 362 26.20 -25.48 -12.06
CA ALA A 362 27.01 -26.52 -11.45
C ALA A 362 28.05 -27.01 -12.46
N VAL A 363 29.24 -27.38 -11.99
CA VAL A 363 30.26 -27.98 -12.86
C VAL A 363 30.09 -29.49 -12.86
N ALA A 364 29.77 -30.05 -14.03
CA ALA A 364 29.85 -31.47 -14.27
C ALA A 364 31.32 -31.82 -14.53
N THR A 365 31.88 -32.73 -13.76
CA THR A 365 33.19 -33.32 -14.03
C THR A 365 33.00 -34.65 -14.72
N ASP A 366 33.96 -35.03 -15.59
CA ASP A 366 33.98 -36.38 -16.11
C ASP A 366 33.90 -37.34 -14.93
N SER A 367 33.01 -38.32 -15.01
CA SER A 367 33.20 -39.52 -14.23
C SER A 367 34.57 -40.03 -14.64
N GLY A 368 35.58 -39.86 -13.78
CA GLY A 368 36.91 -40.41 -14.01
C GLY A 368 36.80 -41.92 -14.19
N ASN A 369 36.55 -42.31 -15.43
CA ASN A 369 36.69 -43.63 -15.98
C ASN A 369 36.96 -43.39 -17.47
N SER A 370 38.23 -43.07 -17.74
CA SER A 370 38.92 -43.74 -18.84
C SER A 370 38.40 -45.18 -18.86
N GLY A 371 37.82 -45.64 -19.96
CA GLY A 371 37.22 -46.96 -20.03
C GLY A 371 38.20 -48.06 -19.60
N THR A 372 38.21 -48.37 -18.31
CA THR A 372 38.76 -49.58 -17.73
C THR A 372 37.56 -50.47 -17.47
N CYS A 373 37.63 -51.69 -17.99
CA CYS A 373 36.58 -52.68 -17.79
C CYS A 373 36.42 -52.95 -16.29
N ASP A 374 35.39 -52.36 -15.68
CA ASP A 374 35.06 -52.53 -14.26
C ASP A 374 34.46 -53.92 -14.04
N GLY A 375 35.33 -54.93 -14.00
CA GLY A 375 34.99 -56.28 -13.53
C GLY A 375 33.74 -56.92 -14.16
N SER A 376 33.19 -57.92 -13.48
CA SER A 376 31.91 -58.52 -13.85
C SER A 376 30.75 -57.58 -13.52
N TRP A 377 29.66 -57.66 -14.29
CA TRP A 377 28.42 -56.92 -14.00
C TRP A 377 27.90 -57.24 -12.58
N ASP A 378 27.49 -56.20 -11.85
CA ASP A 378 26.98 -56.25 -10.48
C ASP A 378 25.57 -55.61 -10.46
N PRO A 379 24.53 -56.35 -10.04
CA PRO A 379 23.15 -55.87 -10.03
C PRO A 379 22.89 -54.69 -9.08
N VAL A 380 23.76 -54.43 -8.08
CA VAL A 380 23.56 -53.30 -7.15
C VAL A 380 24.39 -52.07 -7.53
N LYS A 381 25.30 -52.19 -8.50
CA LYS A 381 26.13 -51.09 -8.98
C LYS A 381 25.38 -50.24 -10.02
N VAL A 382 25.60 -48.93 -9.93
CA VAL A 382 25.13 -47.96 -10.93
C VAL A 382 26.15 -47.89 -12.07
N TYR A 383 25.66 -47.98 -13.30
CA TYR A 383 26.44 -47.83 -14.53
C TYR A 383 25.94 -46.64 -15.34
N ASN A 384 26.86 -45.78 -15.76
CA ASN A 384 26.60 -44.63 -16.61
C ASN A 384 26.74 -44.99 -18.08
N LYS A 385 26.20 -44.14 -18.95
CA LYS A 385 26.37 -44.28 -20.40
C LYS A 385 27.85 -44.39 -20.76
N GLY A 386 28.22 -45.46 -21.46
CA GLY A 386 29.59 -45.74 -21.87
C GLY A 386 30.34 -46.71 -20.97
N ASP A 387 29.83 -46.99 -19.77
CA ASP A 387 30.43 -47.99 -18.87
C ASP A 387 30.40 -49.38 -19.50
N LYS A 388 31.48 -50.13 -19.29
CA LYS A 388 31.67 -51.46 -19.85
C LYS A 388 31.77 -52.51 -18.76
N VAL A 389 30.98 -53.57 -18.88
CA VAL A 389 30.95 -54.72 -17.95
C VAL A 389 31.16 -56.03 -18.68
N LYS A 390 31.68 -57.03 -17.95
CA LYS A 390 31.70 -58.41 -18.42
C LYS A 390 30.50 -59.18 -17.89
N TRP A 391 29.75 -59.82 -18.79
CA TRP A 391 28.65 -60.69 -18.42
C TRP A 391 28.50 -61.80 -19.47
N ALA A 392 28.39 -63.05 -19.02
CA ALA A 392 28.33 -64.25 -19.87
C ALA A 392 29.42 -64.34 -20.95
N GLY A 393 30.66 -63.94 -20.62
CA GLY A 393 31.80 -64.00 -21.54
C GLY A 393 31.86 -62.89 -22.61
N LYS A 394 30.91 -61.96 -22.59
CA LYS A 394 30.80 -60.82 -23.52
C LYS A 394 31.05 -59.49 -22.81
N VAL A 395 31.44 -58.48 -23.57
CA VAL A 395 31.53 -57.10 -23.09
C VAL A 395 30.28 -56.34 -23.50
N TRP A 396 29.66 -55.70 -22.52
CA TRP A 396 28.45 -54.91 -22.68
C TRP A 396 28.73 -53.47 -22.35
N GLN A 397 28.24 -52.55 -23.19
CA GLN A 397 28.34 -51.12 -22.99
C GLN A 397 26.97 -50.53 -22.69
N ALA A 398 26.84 -49.83 -21.57
CA ALA A 398 25.63 -49.14 -21.19
C ALA A 398 25.33 -48.00 -22.18
N GLN A 399 24.13 -47.99 -22.75
CA GLN A 399 23.70 -46.97 -23.72
C GLN A 399 23.11 -45.72 -23.05
N TRP A 400 22.72 -45.85 -21.78
CA TRP A 400 22.25 -44.79 -20.87
C TRP A 400 22.45 -45.26 -19.41
N TRP A 401 22.09 -44.43 -18.43
CA TRP A 401 22.21 -44.75 -17.01
C TRP A 401 21.35 -45.98 -16.62
N THR A 402 21.89 -46.87 -15.79
CA THR A 402 21.20 -48.06 -15.28
C THR A 402 21.73 -48.51 -13.92
N GLN A 403 20.85 -49.14 -13.13
CA GLN A 403 21.21 -49.88 -11.92
C GLN A 403 20.40 -51.18 -11.89
N GLY A 404 21.07 -52.32 -11.93
CA GLY A 404 20.42 -53.63 -11.82
C GLY A 404 19.79 -54.20 -13.09
N ASP A 405 19.80 -53.49 -14.23
CA ASP A 405 19.36 -54.07 -15.50
C ASP A 405 20.37 -55.11 -15.99
N ASN A 406 19.87 -56.31 -16.32
CA ASN A 406 20.69 -57.44 -16.73
C ASN A 406 21.17 -57.26 -18.19
N PRO A 407 22.46 -57.44 -18.50
CA PRO A 407 22.96 -57.38 -19.87
C PRO A 407 22.31 -58.38 -20.84
N SER A 408 21.67 -59.46 -20.35
CA SER A 408 20.88 -60.38 -21.18
C SER A 408 19.66 -59.75 -21.83
N ASP A 409 19.12 -58.68 -21.26
CA ASP A 409 17.83 -58.11 -21.66
C ASP A 409 18.02 -57.09 -22.80
N SER A 410 18.99 -57.39 -23.67
CA SER A 410 19.50 -56.54 -24.73
C SER A 410 18.75 -56.82 -26.05
N GLY A 411 17.77 -55.97 -26.33
CA GLY A 411 17.18 -55.81 -27.67
C GLY A 411 17.76 -54.58 -28.40
N PRO A 412 17.24 -54.23 -29.59
CA PRO A 412 17.61 -53.00 -30.31
C PRO A 412 17.39 -51.71 -29.50
N TRP A 413 16.62 -51.80 -28.42
CA TRP A 413 16.28 -50.73 -27.48
C TRP A 413 16.69 -51.06 -26.04
N GLY A 414 17.54 -52.07 -25.84
CA GLY A 414 18.01 -52.49 -24.53
C GLY A 414 19.04 -51.53 -23.94
N VAL A 415 19.09 -51.48 -22.61
CA VAL A 415 20.02 -50.66 -21.81
C VAL A 415 21.49 -50.98 -22.12
N TRP A 416 21.76 -52.24 -22.45
CA TRP A 416 23.09 -52.77 -22.74
C TRP A 416 23.23 -53.10 -24.22
N GLN A 417 24.34 -52.67 -24.82
CA GLN A 417 24.74 -53.07 -26.16
C GLN A 417 25.96 -53.98 -26.10
N GLU A 418 25.92 -55.13 -26.77
CA GLU A 418 27.09 -56.00 -26.92
C GLU A 418 28.12 -55.30 -27.82
N VAL A 419 29.35 -55.17 -27.32
CA VAL A 419 30.44 -54.49 -28.05
C VAL A 419 31.61 -55.42 -28.39
N GLY A 420 31.46 -56.74 -28.18
CA GLY A 420 32.33 -57.78 -28.74
C GLY A 420 32.84 -58.84 -27.76
N LEU A 421 33.63 -59.77 -28.33
CA LEU A 421 34.28 -60.91 -27.66
C LEU A 421 35.79 -60.63 -27.57
N SER A 422 36.30 -60.41 -26.36
CA SER A 422 37.74 -60.34 -26.00
C SER A 422 38.62 -59.26 -26.67
N ASN A 423 38.87 -58.16 -25.93
CA ASN A 423 40.19 -57.75 -25.41
C ASN A 423 40.11 -56.29 -24.93
N CYS A 424 39.93 -56.09 -23.62
CA CYS A 424 40.30 -54.81 -23.01
C CYS A 424 41.84 -54.82 -22.98
N GLY A 425 42.48 -54.20 -23.97
CA GLY A 425 43.94 -54.16 -24.08
C GLY A 425 44.55 -53.62 -22.79
N ALA A 426 45.57 -54.30 -22.28
CA ALA A 426 46.40 -53.81 -21.19
C ALA A 426 47.32 -52.70 -21.71
N LYS A 427 47.36 -51.62 -20.93
CA LYS A 427 48.11 -50.36 -21.06
C LYS A 427 47.51 -49.29 -21.95
#